data_AF-A0A368ZFZ7-F1
#
_entry.id   AF-A0A368ZFZ7-F1
#
_cell.length_a   1.000
_cell.length_b   1.000
_cell.length_c   1.000
_cell.angle_alpha   90.00
_cell.angle_beta   90.00
_cell.angle_gamma   90.00
#
_symmetry.space_group_name_H-M   'P 1'
#
loop_
_entity.id
_entity.type
_entity.pdbx_description
1 polymer ?
#
loop_
_entity_poly.entity_id
_entity_poly.type
_entity_poly.pdbx_seq_one_letter_code
_entity_poly.pdbx_strand_id
1 'polypeptide(L)'
;MVKDYRKKVGSKTGGIKLHKELKKDFINADIKIGRDKFYHFLRLNNLLIPKTKNYMTTTNSNHMYKKYKNLVKDHVPTRPEQLWVSDITYIKTENGHNYLALVTDAYSKQIMGYKLDNHMRTSLCTDALAMAIKNRKYTNQKLIHHSD
;
A
#
# COMPACT_ATOMS: atom_id res chain seq x y z
N MET A 1 20.72 -13.48 27.35
CA MET A 1 20.43 -12.05 27.05
C MET A 1 19.22 -11.87 26.13
N VAL A 2 19.33 -12.12 24.81
CA VAL A 2 18.24 -11.85 23.84
C VAL A 2 16.97 -12.66 24.13
N LYS A 3 17.10 -13.99 24.34
CA LYS A 3 15.95 -14.87 24.65
C LYS A 3 15.30 -14.49 25.98
N ASP A 4 16.09 -14.16 26.99
CA ASP A 4 15.60 -13.82 28.33
C ASP A 4 14.85 -12.50 28.34
N TYR A 5 15.36 -11.50 27.62
CA TYR A 5 14.64 -10.23 27.44
C TYR A 5 13.30 -10.45 26.72
N ARG A 6 13.30 -11.25 25.64
CA ARG A 6 12.05 -11.62 24.93
C ARG A 6 11.04 -12.38 25.79
N LYS A 7 11.49 -13.22 26.73
CA LYS A 7 10.58 -13.86 27.70
C LYS A 7 9.85 -12.83 28.57
N LYS A 8 10.48 -11.70 28.88
CA LYS A 8 9.90 -10.62 29.71
C LYS A 8 8.96 -9.70 28.94
N VAL A 9 9.32 -9.30 27.71
CA VAL A 9 8.62 -8.23 26.98
C VAL A 9 7.84 -8.70 25.75
N GLY A 10 7.88 -10.00 25.46
CA GLY A 10 7.24 -10.60 24.29
C GLY A 10 8.24 -11.14 23.27
N SER A 11 7.92 -12.34 22.77
CA SER A 11 8.75 -13.11 21.83
C SER A 11 8.98 -12.42 20.49
N LYS A 12 8.09 -11.49 20.09
CA LYS A 12 8.16 -10.71 18.85
C LYS A 12 8.80 -9.33 19.03
N THR A 13 9.71 -9.16 19.98
CA THR A 13 10.46 -7.89 20.13
C THR A 13 11.53 -7.72 19.05
N GLY A 14 11.44 -6.63 18.29
CA GLY A 14 12.28 -6.34 17.12
C GLY A 14 13.75 -6.07 17.42
N GLY A 15 14.63 -6.32 16.43
CA GLY A 15 16.09 -6.24 16.58
C GLY A 15 16.62 -4.88 17.03
N ILE A 16 16.10 -3.77 16.48
CA ILE A 16 16.47 -2.41 16.91
C ILE A 16 16.14 -2.19 18.39
N LYS A 17 14.93 -2.58 18.82
CA LYS A 17 14.52 -2.45 20.22
C LYS A 17 15.41 -3.32 21.12
N LEU A 18 15.66 -4.57 20.73
CA LEU A 18 16.58 -5.46 21.46
C LEU A 18 17.98 -4.85 21.61
N HIS A 19 18.55 -4.30 20.54
CA HIS A 19 19.89 -3.70 20.58
C HIS A 19 19.96 -2.50 21.53
N LYS A 20 18.92 -1.65 21.50
CA LYS A 20 18.81 -0.49 22.39
C LYS A 20 18.67 -0.90 23.86
N GLU A 21 17.79 -1.85 24.13
CA GLU A 21 17.41 -2.23 25.50
C GLU A 21 18.49 -3.07 26.18
N LEU A 22 19.16 -3.95 25.42
CA LEU A 22 20.27 -4.77 25.91
C LEU A 22 21.60 -4.00 25.94
N LYS A 23 21.64 -2.73 25.57
CA LYS A 23 22.89 -1.95 25.49
C LYS A 23 23.63 -1.91 26.82
N LYS A 24 22.91 -1.75 27.94
CA LYS A 24 23.50 -1.78 29.29
C LYS A 24 24.04 -3.16 29.62
N ASP A 25 23.28 -4.21 29.30
CA ASP A 25 23.71 -5.59 29.54
C ASP A 25 24.96 -5.94 28.70
N PHE A 26 25.06 -5.44 27.46
CA PHE A 26 26.25 -5.59 26.64
C PHE A 26 27.47 -4.92 27.27
N ILE A 27 27.32 -3.71 27.80
CA ILE A 27 28.40 -2.99 28.48
C ILE A 27 28.85 -3.76 29.74
N ASN A 28 27.90 -4.23 30.56
CA ASN A 28 28.21 -4.98 31.77
C ASN A 28 28.90 -6.32 31.49
N ALA A 29 28.65 -6.91 30.32
CA ALA A 29 29.29 -8.14 29.85
C ALA A 29 30.54 -7.90 28.98
N ASP A 30 31.00 -6.65 28.85
CA ASP A 30 32.10 -6.21 27.95
C ASP A 30 31.93 -6.63 26.47
N ILE A 31 30.69 -6.69 26.00
CA ILE A 31 30.35 -7.04 24.62
C ILE A 31 30.26 -5.76 23.77
N LYS A 32 31.26 -5.52 22.94
CA LYS A 32 31.27 -4.40 21.97
C LYS A 32 30.63 -4.81 20.65
N ILE A 33 29.30 -4.66 20.54
CA ILE A 33 28.55 -5.01 19.33
C ILE A 33 27.73 -3.85 18.75
N GLY A 34 28.08 -3.45 17.51
CA GLY A 34 27.31 -2.47 16.74
C GLY A 34 26.00 -3.05 16.21
N ARG A 35 25.07 -2.18 15.82
CA ARG A 35 23.74 -2.56 15.32
C ARG A 35 23.81 -3.63 14.23
N ASP A 36 24.64 -3.43 13.21
CA ASP A 36 24.66 -4.30 12.03
C ASP A 36 25.27 -5.67 12.35
N LYS A 37 26.32 -5.71 13.18
CA LYS A 37 26.87 -6.96 13.73
C LYS A 37 25.85 -7.69 14.62
N PHE A 38 25.06 -6.95 15.40
CA PHE A 38 23.99 -7.53 16.19
C PHE A 38 22.89 -8.14 15.32
N TYR A 39 22.50 -7.48 14.23
CA TYR A 39 21.56 -8.03 13.25
C TYR A 39 22.13 -9.26 12.52
N HIS A 40 23.43 -9.26 12.22
CA HIS A 40 24.10 -10.43 11.67
C HIS A 40 24.08 -11.60 12.66
N PHE A 41 24.38 -11.36 13.94
CA PHE A 41 24.26 -12.35 15.01
C PHE A 41 22.84 -12.91 15.14
N LEU A 42 21.81 -12.03 15.13
CA LEU A 42 20.41 -12.48 15.19
C LEU A 42 20.05 -13.34 13.98
N ARG A 43 20.56 -13.03 12.79
CA ARG A 43 20.33 -13.81 11.58
C ARG A 43 20.97 -15.20 11.67
N LEU A 44 22.25 -15.28 12.04
CA LEU A 44 22.97 -16.55 12.17
C LEU A 44 22.34 -17.48 13.21
N ASN A 45 21.70 -16.92 14.24
CA ASN A 45 21.06 -17.69 15.31
C ASN A 45 19.56 -17.92 15.12
N ASN A 46 19.00 -17.60 13.94
CA ASN A 46 17.56 -17.69 13.68
C ASN A 46 16.69 -16.94 14.71
N LEU A 47 17.18 -15.81 15.21
CA LEU A 47 16.51 -14.95 16.20
C LEU A 47 15.83 -13.73 15.55
N LEU A 48 15.87 -13.57 14.23
CA LEU A 48 15.08 -12.55 13.55
C LEU A 48 13.59 -12.90 13.63
N ILE A 49 12.75 -11.88 13.76
CA ILE A 49 11.30 -12.08 13.72
C ILE A 49 10.91 -12.39 12.27
N PRO A 50 10.17 -13.49 12.02
CA PRO A 50 9.65 -13.76 10.70
C PRO A 50 8.66 -12.67 10.31
N LYS A 51 8.74 -12.19 9.07
CA LYS A 51 7.70 -11.32 8.52
C LYS A 51 6.40 -12.12 8.45
N THR A 52 5.38 -11.71 9.21
CA THR A 52 4.03 -12.24 9.03
C THR A 52 3.43 -11.63 7.77
N LYS A 53 2.92 -12.44 6.86
CA LYS A 53 2.12 -11.93 5.73
C LYS A 53 0.82 -11.36 6.29
N ASN A 54 0.41 -10.18 5.83
CA ASN A 54 -0.94 -9.68 6.07
C ASN A 54 -1.88 -10.45 5.13
N TYR A 55 -2.82 -11.21 5.69
CA TYR A 55 -3.73 -12.10 4.96
C TYR A 55 -5.01 -11.44 4.45
N MET A 56 -5.21 -10.14 4.74
CA MET A 56 -6.44 -9.45 4.33
C MET A 56 -6.45 -9.31 2.80
N THR A 57 -7.17 -10.22 2.15
CA THR A 57 -7.40 -10.19 0.71
C THR A 57 -8.70 -9.44 0.49
N THR A 58 -8.61 -8.18 0.06
CA THR A 58 -9.77 -7.30 -0.15
C THR A 58 -10.52 -7.62 -1.44
N THR A 59 -9.94 -8.42 -2.34
CA THR A 59 -10.48 -8.73 -3.66
C THR A 59 -10.97 -10.18 -3.74
N ASN A 60 -12.24 -10.39 -4.09
CA ASN A 60 -12.75 -11.71 -4.43
C ASN A 60 -12.50 -12.02 -5.92
N SER A 61 -11.33 -12.56 -6.26
CA SER A 61 -11.01 -12.99 -7.63
C SER A 61 -11.71 -14.29 -8.07
N ASN A 62 -12.37 -14.99 -7.14
CA ASN A 62 -13.12 -16.22 -7.38
C ASN A 62 -14.62 -15.94 -7.55
N HIS A 63 -14.95 -15.10 -8.54
CA HIS A 63 -16.32 -14.76 -8.92
C HIS A 63 -16.69 -15.34 -10.28
N MET A 64 -17.99 -15.49 -10.55
CA MET A 64 -18.51 -15.95 -11.84
C MET A 64 -18.57 -14.87 -12.92
N TYR A 65 -18.28 -13.61 -12.58
CA TYR A 65 -18.32 -12.51 -13.57
C TYR A 65 -17.25 -12.65 -14.65
N LYS A 66 -17.58 -12.13 -15.84
CA LYS A 66 -16.68 -12.08 -17.00
C LYS A 66 -15.43 -11.28 -16.64
N LYS A 67 -14.27 -11.89 -16.84
CA LYS A 67 -12.97 -11.23 -16.68
C LYS A 67 -12.55 -10.62 -18.02
N TYR A 68 -12.36 -9.31 -18.06
CA TYR A 68 -11.87 -8.62 -19.25
C TYR A 68 -10.35 -8.77 -19.37
N LYS A 69 -9.83 -8.76 -20.60
CA LYS A 69 -8.38 -8.78 -20.84
C LYS A 69 -7.78 -7.49 -20.30
N ASN A 70 -6.69 -7.59 -19.54
CA ASN A 70 -5.92 -6.44 -19.12
C ASN A 70 -5.25 -5.81 -20.37
N LEU A 71 -5.76 -4.66 -20.81
CA LEU A 71 -5.25 -3.92 -21.97
C LEU A 71 -4.01 -3.07 -21.64
N VAL A 72 -3.71 -2.87 -20.35
CA VAL A 72 -2.70 -1.90 -19.88
C VAL A 72 -1.38 -2.54 -19.45
N LYS A 73 -1.32 -3.88 -19.34
CA LYS A 73 -0.16 -4.62 -18.83
C LYS A 73 1.19 -4.17 -19.40
N ASP A 74 1.23 -3.95 -20.72
CA ASP A 74 2.43 -3.53 -21.46
C ASP A 74 2.21 -2.18 -22.17
N HIS A 75 1.29 -1.36 -21.66
CA HIS A 75 0.93 -0.08 -22.24
C HIS A 75 1.55 1.09 -21.48
N VAL A 76 2.52 1.76 -22.10
CA VAL A 76 3.09 3.01 -21.59
C VAL A 76 2.48 4.17 -22.36
N PRO A 77 1.71 5.06 -21.73
CA PRO A 77 1.12 6.20 -22.42
C PRO A 77 2.23 7.19 -22.81
N THR A 78 2.13 7.77 -24.00
CA THR A 78 3.10 8.74 -24.56
C THR A 78 2.52 10.15 -24.67
N ARG A 79 1.27 10.34 -24.27
CA ARG A 79 0.54 11.61 -24.29
C ARG A 79 -0.55 11.60 -23.21
N PRO A 80 -1.03 12.78 -22.78
CA PRO A 80 -2.20 12.87 -21.91
C PRO A 80 -3.46 12.25 -22.54
N GLU A 81 -4.38 11.76 -21.71
CA GLU A 81 -5.67 11.16 -22.09
C GLU A 81 -5.59 9.92 -23.00
N GLN A 82 -4.47 9.19 -22.97
CA GLN A 82 -4.39 7.86 -23.58
C GLN A 82 -4.81 6.74 -22.63
N LEU A 83 -4.47 6.90 -21.35
CA LEU A 83 -4.77 5.94 -20.30
C LEU A 83 -5.17 6.68 -19.03
N TRP A 84 -6.38 6.42 -18.57
CA TRP A 84 -6.82 6.76 -17.22
C TRP A 84 -6.79 5.52 -16.34
N VAL A 85 -6.29 5.71 -15.13
CA VAL A 85 -6.32 4.72 -14.06
C VAL A 85 -7.26 5.22 -12.96
N SER A 86 -8.12 4.34 -12.46
CA SER A 86 -8.99 4.64 -11.35
C SER A 86 -8.63 3.85 -10.10
N ASP A 87 -8.76 4.48 -8.95
CA ASP A 87 -8.55 3.86 -7.65
C ASP A 87 -9.56 4.39 -6.62
N ILE A 88 -9.83 3.60 -5.59
CA ILE A 88 -10.63 4.00 -4.44
C ILE A 88 -9.75 3.92 -3.20
N THR A 89 -9.64 5.05 -2.49
CA THR A 89 -8.94 5.12 -1.21
C THR A 89 -9.87 5.63 -0.11
N TYR A 90 -9.45 5.53 1.14
CA TYR A 90 -10.18 6.09 2.28
C TYR A 90 -9.43 7.28 2.86
N ILE A 91 -10.18 8.32 3.20
CA ILE A 91 -9.68 9.50 3.91
C ILE A 91 -10.26 9.50 5.30
N LYS A 92 -9.39 9.62 6.32
CA LYS A 92 -9.83 9.82 7.70
C LYS A 92 -10.31 11.25 7.89
N THR A 93 -11.49 11.41 8.49
CA THR A 93 -12.11 12.68 8.85
C THR A 93 -12.38 12.70 10.36
N GLU A 94 -12.80 13.85 10.89
CA GLU A 94 -13.20 13.96 12.31
C GLU A 94 -14.42 13.09 12.63
N ASN A 95 -15.28 12.83 11.64
CA ASN A 95 -16.51 12.06 11.77
C ASN A 95 -16.36 10.59 11.33
N GLY A 96 -15.13 10.09 11.16
CA GLY A 96 -14.85 8.70 10.77
C GLY A 96 -14.00 8.60 9.49
N HIS A 97 -14.46 7.79 8.53
CA HIS A 97 -13.77 7.58 7.26
C HIS A 97 -14.71 7.83 6.08
N ASN A 98 -14.22 8.54 5.08
CA ASN A 98 -14.88 8.71 3.80
C ASN A 98 -14.10 7.96 2.71
N TYR A 99 -14.79 7.58 1.64
CA TYR A 99 -14.21 6.94 0.46
C TYR A 99 -14.04 7.97 -0.64
N LEU A 100 -12.85 7.99 -1.23
CA LEU A 100 -12.47 8.84 -2.35
C LEU A 100 -12.23 7.96 -3.58
N ALA A 101 -13.09 8.09 -4.59
CA ALA A 101 -12.79 7.58 -5.92
C ALA A 101 -12.02 8.63 -6.72
N LEU A 102 -10.95 8.21 -7.38
CA LEU A 102 -10.11 9.02 -8.24
C LEU A 102 -10.08 8.42 -9.64
N VAL A 103 -10.11 9.29 -10.65
CA VAL A 103 -9.76 8.96 -12.03
C VAL A 103 -8.57 9.84 -12.39
N THR A 104 -7.42 9.21 -12.63
CA THR A 104 -6.14 9.90 -12.83
C THR A 104 -5.60 9.61 -14.22
N ASP A 105 -5.10 10.63 -14.90
CA ASP A 105 -4.38 10.46 -16.14
C ASP A 105 -2.99 9.84 -15.88
N ALA A 106 -2.73 8.68 -16.48
CA ALA A 106 -1.51 7.93 -16.22
C ALA A 106 -0.24 8.64 -16.74
N TYR A 107 -0.37 9.51 -17.74
CA TYR A 107 0.75 10.27 -18.31
C TYR A 107 1.01 11.57 -17.54
N SER A 108 0.02 12.47 -17.48
CA SER A 108 0.17 13.80 -16.89
C SER A 108 0.07 13.82 -15.36
N LYS A 109 -0.43 12.72 -14.76
CA LYS A 109 -0.77 12.61 -13.33
C LYS A 109 -1.89 13.56 -12.89
N GLN A 110 -2.59 14.18 -13.82
CA GLN A 110 -3.74 15.02 -13.52
C GLN A 110 -4.90 14.16 -12.99
N ILE A 111 -5.52 14.60 -11.90
CA ILE A 111 -6.81 14.06 -11.45
C ILE A 111 -7.87 14.59 -12.42
N MET A 112 -8.41 13.70 -13.26
CA MET A 112 -9.40 14.03 -14.26
C MET A 112 -10.79 14.12 -13.64
N GLY A 113 -11.09 13.28 -12.65
CA GLY A 113 -12.32 13.34 -11.90
C GLY A 113 -12.18 12.68 -10.54
N TYR A 114 -13.02 13.09 -9.60
CA TYR A 114 -13.03 12.54 -8.25
C TYR A 114 -14.42 12.63 -7.63
N LYS A 115 -14.66 11.80 -6.62
CA LYS A 115 -15.84 11.86 -5.77
C LYS A 115 -15.48 11.40 -4.37
N LEU A 116 -15.89 12.19 -3.38
CA LEU A 116 -15.79 11.85 -1.96
C LEU A 116 -17.19 11.53 -1.44
N ASP A 117 -17.34 10.42 -0.73
CA ASP A 117 -18.60 10.04 -0.11
C ASP A 117 -18.37 9.23 1.18
N ASN A 118 -19.38 9.05 2.02
CA ASN A 118 -19.29 8.22 3.22
C ASN A 118 -19.59 6.73 2.95
N HIS A 119 -19.79 6.35 1.69
CA HIS A 119 -20.10 4.99 1.25
C HIS A 119 -19.33 4.58 -0.01
N MET A 120 -19.26 3.27 -0.27
CA MET A 120 -18.61 2.70 -1.47
C MET A 120 -19.62 2.21 -2.53
N ARG A 121 -20.77 2.88 -2.66
CA ARG A 121 -21.77 2.54 -3.70
C ARG A 121 -21.23 2.86 -5.09
N THR A 122 -21.83 2.25 -6.12
CA THR A 122 -21.48 2.47 -7.54
C THR A 122 -21.45 3.95 -7.93
N SER A 123 -22.33 4.78 -7.35
CA SER A 123 -22.37 6.23 -7.56
C SER A 123 -21.03 6.91 -7.31
N LEU A 124 -20.25 6.44 -6.34
CA LEU A 124 -18.92 6.96 -6.03
C LEU A 124 -18.01 6.93 -7.28
N CYS A 125 -17.99 5.79 -7.99
CA CYS A 125 -17.14 5.59 -9.15
C CYS A 125 -17.72 6.24 -10.41
N THR A 126 -19.04 6.11 -10.62
CA THR A 126 -19.68 6.66 -11.82
C THR A 126 -19.66 8.18 -11.83
N ASP A 127 -19.81 8.84 -10.69
CA ASP A 127 -19.74 10.30 -10.59
C ASP A 127 -18.32 10.81 -10.85
N ALA A 128 -17.30 10.13 -10.30
CA ALA A 128 -15.89 10.46 -10.56
C ALA A 128 -15.55 10.31 -12.05
N LEU A 129 -16.03 9.24 -12.70
CA LEU A 129 -15.85 9.03 -14.14
C LEU A 129 -16.61 10.06 -14.98
N ALA A 130 -17.85 10.40 -14.61
CA ALA A 130 -18.62 11.43 -15.30
C ALA A 130 -17.92 12.79 -15.26
N MET A 131 -17.36 13.16 -14.10
CA MET A 131 -16.52 14.35 -13.95
C MET A 131 -15.28 14.27 -14.86
N ALA A 132 -14.59 13.13 -14.90
CA ALA A 132 -13.42 12.93 -15.75
C ALA A 132 -13.75 13.11 -17.24
N ILE A 133 -14.85 12.52 -17.70
CA ILE A 133 -15.34 12.65 -19.09
C ILE A 133 -15.61 14.12 -19.43
N LYS A 134 -16.26 14.86 -18.52
CA LYS A 134 -16.54 16.30 -18.70
C LYS A 134 -15.25 17.13 -18.82
N ASN A 135 -14.20 16.73 -18.10
CA ASN A 135 -12.92 17.44 -18.06
C ASN A 135 -11.99 17.10 -19.23
N ARG A 136 -12.39 16.20 -20.15
CA ARG A 136 -11.57 15.83 -21.31
C ARG A 136 -11.31 17.02 -22.22
N LYS A 137 -10.07 17.14 -22.67
CA LYS A 137 -9.65 18.09 -23.71
C LYS A 137 -9.61 17.43 -25.09
N TYR A 138 -9.31 16.13 -25.17
CA TYR A 138 -9.11 15.41 -26.43
C TYR A 138 -10.25 14.41 -26.70
N THR A 139 -11.49 14.89 -26.77
CA THR A 139 -12.71 14.06 -26.86
C THR A 139 -12.73 13.10 -28.06
N ASN A 140 -12.11 13.49 -29.18
CA ASN A 140 -12.05 12.68 -30.41
C ASN A 140 -10.92 11.62 -30.41
N GLN A 141 -10.07 11.60 -29.38
CA GLN A 141 -8.98 10.64 -29.28
C GLN A 141 -9.40 9.40 -28.48
N LYS A 142 -8.87 8.24 -28.88
CA LYS A 142 -9.06 6.99 -28.16
C LYS A 142 -8.40 7.10 -26.77
N LEU A 143 -9.13 6.63 -25.77
CA LEU A 143 -8.75 6.61 -24.36
C LEU A 143 -9.10 5.23 -23.80
N ILE A 144 -8.20 4.67 -22.99
CA ILE A 144 -8.48 3.50 -22.16
C ILE A 144 -8.77 3.99 -20.74
N HIS A 145 -9.91 3.58 -20.19
CA HIS A 145 -10.19 3.72 -18.76
C HIS A 145 -9.97 2.37 -18.10
N HIS A 146 -9.05 2.31 -17.14
CA HIS A 146 -8.69 1.10 -16.42
C HIS A 146 -9.00 1.25 -14.93
N SER A 147 -9.83 0.34 -14.44
CA SER A 147 -10.04 0.05 -13.02
C SER A 147 -9.53 -1.36 -12.75
N ASP A 148 -8.91 -1.55 -11.59
CA ASP A 148 -8.66 -2.87 -11.03
C ASP A 148 -9.93 -3.49 -10.44
#